data_AF-A0A074XAC9-F1
#
_entry.id   AF-A0A074XAC9-F1
#
_cell.length_a   1.000
_cell.length_b   1.000
_cell.length_c   1.000
_cell.angle_alpha   90.00
_cell.angle_beta   90.00
_cell.angle_gamma   90.00
#
_symmetry.space_group_name_H-M   'P 1'
#
loop_
_entity.id
_entity.type
_entity.pdbx_description
1 polymer ?
#
loop_
_entity_poly.entity_id
_entity_poly.type
_entity_poly.pdbx_seq_one_letter_code
_entity_poly.pdbx_strand_id
1 'polypeptide(L)'
;MALSTSSRLIQTLGRETFLSPFTWSVDGWPLANEGKLITLDMWDPNLPSQSNVSKVLVDDFSSPSLQLGWEFRATPSRPWWRIENDSLILRGTVATLSALDVMALVLRKQDALFYDFSVDMSFNPTLPTHEAGIVAWVNDLYHNTISLVQCQDQTNATCLRILTNVGERGGEFDGNTTTIYYPLPTALSNTTQSKSAASLIRLRGWLLTMNVVSPGKALEWTCGSRERALLADF
;
A
#
# COMPACT_ATOMS: atom_id res chain seq x y z
N MET A 1 6.32 21.58 32.00
CA MET A 1 6.99 21.66 30.69
C MET A 1 5.94 21.35 29.64
N ALA A 2 5.36 22.38 29.04
CA ALA A 2 4.30 22.23 28.05
C ALA A 2 4.94 21.98 26.68
N LEU A 3 4.75 20.79 26.12
CA LEU A 3 5.12 20.52 24.73
C LEU A 3 4.01 21.06 23.82
N SER A 4 4.26 22.25 23.31
CA SER A 4 3.66 22.74 22.08
C SER A 4 4.31 21.99 20.91
N THR A 5 3.56 21.11 20.26
CA THR A 5 3.89 20.64 18.91
C THR A 5 2.60 20.43 18.13
N SER A 6 2.21 21.48 17.40
CA SER A 6 1.26 21.40 16.29
C SER A 6 1.91 20.64 15.12
N SER A 7 2.07 19.34 15.26
CA SER A 7 2.08 18.40 14.14
C SER A 7 0.91 17.46 14.38
N ARG A 8 -0.14 17.56 13.57
CA ARG A 8 -1.13 16.48 13.51
C ARG A 8 -0.40 15.29 12.91
N LEU A 9 0.15 14.44 13.76
CA LEU A 9 0.57 13.10 13.37
C LEU A 9 -0.69 12.45 12.79
N ILE A 10 -0.76 12.33 11.46
CA ILE A 10 -1.79 11.51 10.85
C ILE A 10 -1.49 10.08 11.31
N GLN A 11 -2.42 9.49 12.03
CA GLN A 11 -2.33 8.09 12.43
C GLN A 11 -2.51 7.25 11.16
N THR A 12 -1.39 6.77 10.60
CA THR A 12 -1.35 6.13 9.28
C THR A 12 -1.94 4.72 9.28
N LEU A 13 -1.92 4.04 10.43
CA LEU A 13 -2.50 2.69 10.61
C LEU A 13 -4.01 2.73 10.91
N GLY A 14 -4.59 3.92 11.08
CA GLY A 14 -5.98 4.06 11.53
C GLY A 14 -6.17 3.68 13.00
N ARG A 15 -7.40 3.28 13.38
CA ARG A 15 -7.71 2.85 14.75
C ARG A 15 -7.37 1.37 14.91
N GLU A 16 -6.58 1.06 15.93
CA GLU A 16 -6.17 -0.29 16.27
C GLU A 16 -6.99 -0.86 17.44
N THR A 17 -6.90 -2.17 17.64
CA THR A 17 -7.61 -2.86 18.73
C THR A 17 -6.65 -3.09 19.89
N PHE A 18 -7.04 -2.65 21.08
CA PHE A 18 -6.32 -2.87 22.33
C PHE A 18 -7.20 -3.67 23.28
N LEU A 19 -6.58 -4.53 24.10
CA LEU A 19 -7.26 -5.31 25.13
C LEU A 19 -6.78 -4.85 26.50
N SER A 20 -7.69 -4.56 27.43
CA SER A 20 -7.35 -4.11 28.78
C SER A 20 -8.17 -4.89 29.83
N PRO A 21 -7.56 -5.28 30.98
CA PRO A 21 -8.28 -5.95 32.04
C PRO A 21 -9.30 -5.01 32.69
N PHE A 22 -10.29 -5.62 33.34
CA PHE A 22 -11.43 -4.89 33.87
C PHE A 22 -11.81 -5.33 35.28
N THR A 23 -12.06 -4.37 36.17
CA THR A 23 -12.52 -4.62 37.54
C THR A 23 -13.81 -3.86 37.84
N TRP A 24 -14.59 -4.36 38.78
CA TRP A 24 -15.79 -3.69 39.28
C TRP A 24 -15.49 -3.08 40.65
N SER A 25 -15.79 -1.79 40.81
CA SER A 25 -15.67 -1.13 42.10
C SER A 25 -16.80 -1.54 43.05
N VAL A 26 -16.64 -1.23 44.34
CA VAL A 26 -17.63 -1.54 45.38
C VAL A 26 -18.98 -0.86 45.13
N ASP A 27 -18.96 0.33 44.54
CA ASP A 27 -20.13 1.11 44.12
C ASP A 27 -20.68 0.68 42.73
N GLY A 28 -20.17 -0.42 42.17
CA GLY A 28 -20.70 -1.04 40.95
C GLY A 28 -20.27 -0.37 39.66
N TRP A 29 -19.24 0.50 39.70
CA TRP A 29 -18.71 1.13 38.50
C TRP A 29 -17.60 0.32 37.86
N PRO A 30 -17.54 0.33 36.53
CA PRO A 30 -16.67 -0.55 35.79
C PRO A 30 -15.34 0.22 35.58
N LEU A 31 -14.19 -0.35 35.99
CA LEU A 31 -12.86 0.27 35.92
C LEU A 31 -11.91 -0.50 34.99
N ALA A 32 -11.51 0.11 33.88
CA ALA A 32 -10.46 -0.43 33.00
C ALA A 32 -9.08 -0.24 33.63
N ASN A 33 -8.22 -1.26 33.54
CA ASN A 33 -6.87 -1.27 34.11
C ASN A 33 -6.80 -0.74 35.56
N GLU A 34 -7.79 -1.05 36.40
CA GLU A 34 -7.88 -0.55 37.78
C GLU A 34 -7.87 0.99 37.90
N GLY A 35 -8.31 1.70 36.85
CA GLY A 35 -8.27 3.17 36.78
C GLY A 35 -6.90 3.76 36.38
N LYS A 36 -5.91 2.92 36.04
CA LYS A 36 -4.61 3.35 35.52
C LYS A 36 -4.66 3.55 34.01
N LEU A 37 -3.62 4.20 33.47
CA LEU A 37 -3.48 4.38 32.01
C LEU A 37 -3.30 3.04 31.31
N ILE A 38 -3.90 2.89 30.13
CA ILE A 38 -3.67 1.75 29.24
C ILE A 38 -2.29 1.88 28.62
N THR A 39 -1.48 0.84 28.72
CA THR A 39 -0.10 0.78 28.23
C THR A 39 0.06 -0.31 27.17
N LEU A 40 1.15 -0.28 26.40
CA LEU A 40 1.43 -1.34 25.41
C LEU A 40 1.67 -2.70 26.08
N ASP A 41 2.37 -2.69 27.20
CA ASP A 41 2.57 -3.86 28.06
C ASP A 41 1.58 -3.80 29.22
N MET A 42 0.74 -4.82 29.34
CA MET A 42 -0.24 -4.96 30.43
C MET A 42 -0.19 -6.36 31.02
N TRP A 43 -0.66 -6.49 32.26
CA TRP A 43 -0.76 -7.77 32.94
C TRP A 43 -1.74 -8.70 32.23
N ASP A 44 -1.29 -9.92 31.94
CA ASP A 44 -2.09 -11.01 31.37
C ASP A 44 -2.57 -11.93 32.51
N PRO A 45 -3.87 -12.30 32.58
CA PRO A 45 -4.39 -13.29 33.52
C PRO A 45 -3.85 -14.72 33.35
N ASN A 46 -2.80 -14.93 32.55
CA ASN A 46 -2.13 -16.21 32.31
C ASN A 46 -3.10 -17.25 31.71
N LEU A 47 -3.90 -16.79 30.75
CA LEU A 47 -4.75 -17.68 29.95
C LEU A 47 -3.86 -18.56 29.05
N PRO A 48 -4.29 -19.79 28.70
CA PRO A 48 -3.57 -20.63 27.77
C PRO A 48 -3.28 -19.87 26.46
N SER A 49 -2.01 -19.65 26.15
CA SER A 49 -1.61 -18.93 24.95
C SER A 49 -1.62 -19.87 23.74
N GLN A 50 -2.19 -19.40 22.64
CA GLN A 50 -2.07 -20.04 21.34
C GLN A 50 -1.56 -19.00 20.35
N SER A 51 -0.27 -19.09 19.99
CA SER A 51 0.37 -18.17 19.05
C SER A 51 0.52 -18.84 17.68
N ASN A 52 -0.56 -18.91 16.90
CA ASN A 52 -0.52 -19.46 15.54
C ASN A 52 -0.50 -18.38 14.44
N VAL A 53 -0.17 -17.13 14.78
CA VAL A 53 -0.21 -16.02 13.81
C VAL A 53 1.14 -15.89 13.13
N SER A 54 1.24 -16.37 11.89
CA SER A 54 2.30 -15.91 10.99
C SER A 54 2.10 -14.42 10.71
N LYS A 55 3.13 -13.60 10.93
CA LYS A 55 3.13 -12.17 10.59
C LYS A 55 3.46 -11.93 9.12
N VAL A 56 3.98 -12.94 8.43
CA VAL A 56 4.35 -12.85 7.01
C VAL A 56 3.18 -13.36 6.18
N LEU A 57 2.64 -12.50 5.32
CA LEU A 57 1.73 -12.91 4.26
C LEU A 57 2.54 -13.11 2.98
N VAL A 58 2.51 -14.33 2.47
CA VAL A 58 2.86 -14.65 1.08
C VAL A 58 1.60 -15.24 0.47
N ASP A 59 1.07 -14.58 -0.57
CA ASP A 59 -0.06 -15.09 -1.34
C ASP A 59 0.42 -15.31 -2.78
N ASP A 60 0.51 -16.58 -3.16
CA ASP A 60 0.83 -17.01 -4.52
C ASP A 60 -0.42 -17.14 -5.39
N PHE A 61 -1.60 -16.81 -4.84
CA PHE A 61 -2.89 -16.94 -5.50
C PHE A 61 -3.20 -18.35 -6.01
N SER A 62 -2.64 -19.40 -5.39
CA SER A 62 -2.93 -20.81 -5.70
C SER A 62 -4.36 -21.25 -5.32
N SER A 63 -5.01 -20.50 -4.43
CA SER A 63 -6.41 -20.72 -4.06
C SER A 63 -7.35 -20.08 -5.09
N PRO A 64 -8.46 -20.75 -5.49
CA PRO A 64 -9.43 -20.18 -6.43
C PRO A 64 -10.18 -18.95 -5.89
N SER A 65 -10.05 -18.67 -4.59
CA SER A 65 -10.61 -17.49 -3.92
C SER A 65 -9.52 -16.69 -3.23
N LEU A 66 -9.67 -15.35 -3.19
CA LEU A 66 -8.78 -14.48 -2.42
C LEU A 66 -8.77 -14.87 -0.95
N GLN A 67 -7.56 -14.92 -0.37
CA GLN A 67 -7.39 -15.18 1.04
C GLN A 67 -7.99 -14.06 1.91
N LEU A 68 -8.33 -14.40 3.16
CA LEU A 68 -8.79 -13.41 4.13
C LEU A 68 -7.73 -12.31 4.34
N GLY A 69 -8.19 -11.05 4.34
CA GLY A 69 -7.35 -9.87 4.52
C GLY A 69 -7.21 -9.01 3.26
N TRP A 70 -7.50 -9.55 2.08
CA TRP A 70 -7.70 -8.74 0.88
C TRP A 70 -9.05 -8.04 0.91
N GLU A 71 -9.05 -6.76 0.56
CA GLU A 71 -10.22 -5.88 0.59
C GLU A 71 -10.38 -5.17 -0.76
N PHE A 72 -11.63 -4.94 -1.16
CA PHE A 72 -11.97 -4.12 -2.31
C PHE A 72 -12.50 -2.77 -1.85
N ARG A 73 -12.25 -1.74 -2.65
CA ARG A 73 -12.95 -0.46 -2.49
C ARG A 73 -14.29 -0.54 -3.22
N ALA A 74 -15.36 -0.38 -2.44
CA ALA A 74 -16.75 -0.54 -2.88
C ALA A 74 -17.09 -1.97 -3.35
N THR A 75 -18.36 -2.20 -3.71
CA THR A 75 -18.83 -3.51 -4.16
C THR A 75 -18.34 -3.78 -5.59
N PRO A 76 -17.59 -4.86 -5.87
CA PRO A 76 -17.16 -5.18 -7.22
C PRO A 76 -18.38 -5.54 -8.08
N SER A 77 -18.84 -4.59 -8.91
CA SER A 77 -20.03 -4.74 -9.75
C SER A 77 -19.75 -5.30 -11.14
N ARG A 78 -18.46 -5.42 -11.53
CA ARG A 78 -17.99 -5.92 -12.83
C ARG A 78 -16.80 -6.87 -12.62
N PRO A 79 -16.54 -7.84 -13.51
CA PRO A 79 -15.41 -8.74 -13.40
C PRO A 79 -14.12 -8.04 -13.85
N TRP A 80 -13.64 -7.08 -13.05
CA TRP A 80 -12.33 -6.45 -13.22
C TRP A 80 -11.23 -7.21 -12.47
N TRP A 81 -11.57 -8.24 -11.70
CA TRP A 81 -10.61 -9.14 -11.07
C TRP A 81 -11.04 -10.60 -11.21
N ARG A 82 -10.07 -11.50 -11.20
CA ARG A 82 -10.25 -12.94 -11.03
C ARG A 82 -8.92 -13.58 -10.60
N ILE A 83 -8.98 -14.80 -10.06
CA ILE A 83 -7.80 -15.64 -9.90
C ILE A 83 -7.79 -16.66 -11.03
N GLU A 84 -6.66 -16.79 -11.71
CA GLU A 84 -6.46 -17.69 -12.84
C GLU A 84 -4.98 -18.06 -12.94
N ASN A 85 -4.67 -19.36 -13.06
CA ASN A 85 -3.31 -19.88 -13.18
C ASN A 85 -2.35 -19.37 -12.08
N ASP A 86 -2.75 -19.51 -10.82
CA ASP A 86 -1.95 -19.10 -9.65
C ASP A 86 -1.53 -17.62 -9.74
N SER A 87 -2.44 -16.76 -10.18
CA SER A 87 -2.22 -15.34 -10.35
C SER A 87 -3.49 -14.53 -10.13
N LEU A 88 -3.35 -13.38 -9.47
CA LEU A 88 -4.39 -12.36 -9.41
C LEU A 88 -4.38 -11.56 -10.72
N ILE A 89 -5.43 -11.71 -11.51
CA ILE A 89 -5.62 -10.97 -12.75
C ILE A 89 -6.47 -9.73 -12.45
N LEU A 90 -5.89 -8.54 -12.66
CA LEU A 90 -6.60 -7.26 -12.60
C LEU A 90 -6.75 -6.66 -14.00
N ARG A 91 -7.98 -6.32 -14.38
CA ARG A 91 -8.29 -5.61 -15.62
C ARG A 91 -8.56 -4.15 -15.31
N GLY A 92 -7.66 -3.28 -15.75
CA GLY A 92 -7.79 -1.84 -15.61
C GLY A 92 -9.14 -1.31 -16.11
N THR A 93 -9.67 -0.34 -15.38
CA THR A 93 -10.92 0.37 -15.68
C THR A 93 -10.63 1.82 -16.05
N VAL A 94 -11.64 2.55 -16.54
CA VAL A 94 -11.54 4.00 -16.75
C VAL A 94 -11.45 4.80 -15.43
N ALA A 95 -11.84 4.19 -14.31
CA ALA A 95 -11.76 4.80 -13.00
C ALA A 95 -10.30 4.86 -12.51
N THR A 96 -9.86 6.06 -12.12
CA THR A 96 -8.54 6.32 -11.52
C THR A 96 -8.61 6.18 -10.00
N LEU A 97 -7.47 6.16 -9.30
CA LEU A 97 -7.41 6.06 -7.84
C LEU A 97 -8.13 7.20 -7.08
N SER A 98 -8.37 8.33 -7.75
CA SER A 98 -9.16 9.45 -7.23
C SER A 98 -10.66 9.34 -7.51
N ALA A 99 -11.11 8.30 -8.21
CA ALA A 99 -12.54 8.06 -8.39
C ALA A 99 -13.20 7.68 -7.06
N LEU A 100 -14.47 8.05 -6.90
CA LEU A 100 -15.33 7.60 -5.80
C LEU A 100 -16.06 6.28 -6.10
N ASP A 101 -15.91 5.77 -7.32
CA ASP A 101 -16.58 4.56 -7.82
C ASP A 101 -15.64 3.33 -7.77
N VAL A 102 -16.15 2.18 -8.20
CA VAL A 102 -15.42 0.91 -8.31
C VAL A 102 -14.22 1.06 -9.23
N MET A 103 -13.04 0.71 -8.72
CA MET A 103 -11.78 0.69 -9.46
C MET A 103 -11.17 -0.70 -9.44
N ALA A 104 -10.28 -0.98 -10.38
CA ALA A 104 -9.43 -2.16 -10.37
C ALA A 104 -8.36 -2.06 -9.25
N LEU A 105 -8.78 -2.26 -8.01
CA LEU A 105 -7.97 -2.05 -6.82
C LEU A 105 -8.26 -3.11 -5.76
N VAL A 106 -7.21 -3.82 -5.36
CA VAL A 106 -7.24 -4.79 -4.26
C VAL A 106 -6.23 -4.33 -3.22
N LEU A 107 -6.65 -4.23 -1.98
CA LEU A 107 -5.88 -3.66 -0.88
C LEU A 107 -5.75 -4.65 0.27
N ARG A 108 -4.76 -4.41 1.12
CA ARG A 108 -4.65 -5.01 2.44
C ARG A 108 -4.29 -3.92 3.43
N LYS A 109 -4.74 -4.08 4.67
CA LYS A 109 -4.35 -3.18 5.76
C LYS A 109 -2.85 -3.32 6.06
N GLN A 110 -2.20 -2.18 6.23
CA GLN A 110 -0.88 -2.12 6.85
C GLN A 110 -1.06 -2.34 8.36
N ASP A 111 -0.42 -3.36 8.92
CA ASP A 111 -0.56 -3.77 10.33
C ASP A 111 0.71 -3.53 11.18
N ALA A 112 1.75 -2.96 10.56
CA ALA A 112 2.97 -2.55 11.23
C ALA A 112 3.50 -1.23 10.65
N LEU A 113 4.16 -0.43 11.50
CA LEU A 113 4.78 0.83 11.08
C LEU A 113 5.91 0.61 10.07
N PHE A 114 6.70 -0.43 10.29
CA PHE A 114 7.75 -0.90 9.40
C PHE A 114 7.21 -2.05 8.58
N TYR A 115 7.17 -1.88 7.26
CA TYR A 115 6.52 -2.85 6.38
C TYR A 115 7.28 -3.01 5.07
N ASP A 116 7.48 -4.26 4.69
CA ASP A 116 8.15 -4.65 3.45
C ASP A 116 7.15 -5.32 2.54
N PHE A 117 7.17 -4.93 1.28
CA PHE A 117 6.25 -5.50 0.30
C PHE A 117 6.97 -5.76 -1.01
N SER A 118 6.51 -6.80 -1.69
CA SER A 118 6.91 -7.07 -3.06
C SER A 118 5.79 -7.70 -3.85
N VAL A 119 5.69 -7.37 -5.14
CA VAL A 119 4.78 -8.03 -6.06
C VAL A 119 5.55 -8.44 -7.31
N ASP A 120 5.25 -9.65 -7.80
CA ASP A 120 5.61 -10.07 -9.14
C ASP A 120 4.44 -9.75 -10.05
N MET A 121 4.67 -8.93 -11.08
CA MET A 121 3.62 -8.55 -12.02
C MET A 121 4.11 -8.62 -13.45
N SER A 122 3.19 -8.95 -14.35
CA SER A 122 3.42 -8.86 -15.79
C SER A 122 2.44 -7.84 -16.36
N PHE A 123 2.97 -6.81 -17.00
CA PHE A 123 2.17 -5.74 -17.57
C PHE A 123 2.88 -5.12 -18.78
N ASN A 124 2.13 -4.86 -19.85
CA ASN A 124 2.66 -4.27 -21.08
C ASN A 124 1.76 -3.09 -21.51
N PRO A 125 2.09 -1.84 -21.12
CA PRO A 125 1.27 -0.69 -21.43
C PRO A 125 1.34 -0.33 -22.92
N THR A 126 0.20 -0.42 -23.61
CA THR A 126 0.07 -0.03 -25.02
C THR A 126 -0.42 1.40 -25.26
N LEU A 127 -0.95 2.06 -24.23
CA LEU A 127 -1.45 3.43 -24.28
C LEU A 127 -0.81 4.28 -23.18
N PRO A 128 -0.65 5.60 -23.37
CA PRO A 128 -0.09 6.49 -22.35
C PRO A 128 -0.91 6.53 -21.04
N THR A 129 -2.19 6.15 -21.12
CA THR A 129 -3.11 6.10 -19.99
C THR A 129 -3.08 4.76 -19.25
N HIS A 130 -2.39 3.75 -19.77
CA HIS A 130 -2.27 2.45 -19.12
C HIS A 130 -1.27 2.52 -17.96
N GLU A 131 -1.72 2.07 -16.80
CA GLU A 131 -0.94 2.03 -15.56
C GLU A 131 -1.30 0.76 -14.78
N ALA A 132 -0.29 0.10 -14.21
CA ALA A 132 -0.48 -0.96 -13.23
C ALA A 132 0.71 -0.98 -12.26
N GLY A 133 0.47 -1.32 -11.00
CA GLY A 133 1.52 -1.31 -9.98
C GLY A 133 0.98 -1.45 -8.56
N ILE A 134 1.76 -0.94 -7.61
CA ILE A 134 1.45 -0.97 -6.17
C ILE A 134 1.05 0.43 -5.73
N VAL A 135 0.13 0.50 -4.77
CA VAL A 135 -0.32 1.75 -4.15
C VAL A 135 -0.27 1.67 -2.63
N ALA A 136 0.32 2.67 -2.00
CA ALA A 136 0.08 2.99 -0.58
C ALA A 136 -1.10 3.96 -0.52
N TRP A 137 -2.27 3.45 -0.15
CA TRP A 137 -3.55 4.15 -0.31
C TRP A 137 -4.14 4.54 1.06
N VAL A 138 -4.43 5.83 1.24
CA VAL A 138 -5.19 6.34 2.40
C VAL A 138 -6.61 6.69 1.97
N ASN A 139 -6.73 7.49 0.91
CA ASN A 139 -8.01 7.79 0.25
C ASN A 139 -7.80 8.28 -1.20
N ASP A 140 -8.87 8.73 -1.85
CA ASP A 140 -8.90 9.30 -3.20
C ASP A 140 -8.04 10.57 -3.37
N LEU A 141 -7.75 11.28 -2.28
CA LEU A 141 -6.92 12.49 -2.26
C LEU A 141 -5.48 12.22 -1.82
N TYR A 142 -5.23 11.15 -1.05
CA TYR A 142 -3.92 10.83 -0.48
C TYR A 142 -3.53 9.40 -0.80
N HIS A 143 -2.63 9.25 -1.78
CA HIS A 143 -2.06 7.97 -2.14
C HIS A 143 -0.72 8.14 -2.86
N ASN A 144 0.11 7.11 -2.77
CA ASN A 144 1.37 7.03 -3.49
C ASN A 144 1.39 5.78 -4.36
N THR A 145 1.86 5.87 -5.59
CA THR A 145 1.99 4.72 -6.49
C THR A 145 3.43 4.48 -6.90
N ILE A 146 3.75 3.20 -7.10
CA ILE A 146 4.92 2.73 -7.84
C ILE A 146 4.36 1.87 -8.96
N SER A 147 4.42 2.35 -10.20
CA SER A 147 3.71 1.75 -11.32
C SER A 147 4.53 1.67 -12.60
N LEU A 148 4.15 0.70 -13.45
CA LEU A 148 4.65 0.57 -14.80
C LEU A 148 3.74 1.35 -15.75
N VAL A 149 4.35 2.17 -16.60
CA VAL A 149 3.67 3.01 -17.59
C VAL A 149 4.47 3.04 -18.88
N GLN A 150 3.86 3.53 -19.96
CA GLN A 150 4.59 3.88 -21.18
C GLN A 150 5.51 5.08 -20.90
N CYS A 151 6.75 5.05 -21.38
CA CYS A 151 7.65 6.19 -21.25
C CYS A 151 7.11 7.41 -22.03
N GLN A 152 7.25 8.61 -21.46
CA GLN A 152 6.71 9.84 -22.08
C GLN A 152 7.39 10.20 -23.40
N ASP A 153 8.67 9.85 -23.54
CA ASP A 153 9.53 10.14 -24.68
C ASP A 153 9.58 9.01 -25.72
N GLN A 154 9.11 7.80 -25.36
CA GLN A 154 9.26 6.58 -26.17
C GLN A 154 8.02 5.70 -26.07
N THR A 155 7.28 5.56 -27.17
CA THR A 155 6.04 4.76 -27.22
C THR A 155 6.26 3.25 -27.10
N ASN A 156 7.47 2.75 -27.35
CA ASN A 156 7.76 1.31 -27.25
C ASN A 156 8.55 0.94 -25.98
N ALA A 157 8.72 1.86 -25.05
CA ALA A 157 9.45 1.65 -23.81
C ALA A 157 8.51 1.70 -22.61
N THR A 158 8.80 0.84 -21.62
CA THR A 158 8.13 0.84 -20.32
C THR A 158 9.02 1.55 -19.31
N CYS A 159 8.41 2.44 -18.53
CA CYS A 159 9.06 3.20 -17.47
C CYS A 159 8.42 2.85 -16.13
N LEU A 160 9.24 2.87 -15.07
CA LEU A 160 8.76 2.91 -13.70
C LEU A 160 8.38 4.35 -13.36
N ARG A 161 7.18 4.57 -12.83
CA ARG A 161 6.69 5.86 -12.36
C ARG A 161 6.43 5.80 -10.87
N ILE A 162 6.97 6.76 -10.14
CA ILE A 162 6.63 7.01 -8.73
C ILE A 162 5.78 8.27 -8.69
N LEU A 163 4.58 8.17 -8.12
CA LEU A 163 3.61 9.26 -8.01
C LEU A 163 3.24 9.47 -6.54
N THR A 164 3.27 10.71 -6.08
CA THR A 164 2.70 11.10 -4.79
C THR A 164 1.55 12.06 -5.05
N ASN A 165 0.33 11.64 -4.71
CA ASN A 165 -0.86 12.48 -4.80
C ASN A 165 -1.24 13.02 -3.41
N VAL A 166 -1.40 14.33 -3.33
CA VAL A 166 -1.79 15.06 -2.11
C VAL A 166 -2.84 16.09 -2.48
N GLY A 167 -4.10 15.77 -2.23
CA GLY A 167 -5.22 16.69 -2.44
C GLY A 167 -5.42 17.68 -1.29
N GLU A 168 -5.97 18.86 -1.58
CA GLU A 168 -6.43 19.82 -0.55
C GLU A 168 -7.87 19.53 -0.12
N ARG A 169 -8.19 19.69 1.17
CA ARG A 169 -9.58 19.70 1.64
C ARG A 169 -10.20 21.08 1.37
N GLY A 170 -11.05 21.17 0.34
CA GLY A 170 -11.94 22.33 0.13
C GLY A 170 -11.32 23.56 -0.54
N GLY A 171 -10.17 23.41 -1.20
CA GLY A 171 -9.53 24.43 -2.06
C GLY A 171 -9.55 24.01 -3.53
N GLU A 172 -9.32 24.99 -4.41
CA GLU A 172 -8.99 24.76 -5.82
C GLU A 172 -7.74 23.86 -5.89
N PHE A 173 -7.68 22.98 -6.87
CA PHE A 173 -6.74 21.84 -6.91
C PHE A 173 -5.28 22.31 -7.05
N ASP A 174 -4.60 22.65 -5.95
CA ASP A 174 -3.17 23.03 -5.99
C ASP A 174 -2.23 21.82 -6.16
N GLY A 175 -2.79 20.61 -6.26
CA GLY A 175 -2.29 19.50 -7.07
C GLY A 175 -0.79 19.24 -7.02
N ASN A 176 -0.14 19.35 -5.85
CA ASN A 176 1.30 19.12 -5.70
C ASN A 176 1.60 17.63 -5.84
N THR A 177 1.57 17.18 -7.10
CA THR A 177 1.78 15.81 -7.52
C THR A 177 3.24 15.69 -7.91
N THR A 178 4.02 15.04 -7.06
CA THR A 178 5.41 14.74 -7.41
C THR A 178 5.42 13.47 -8.25
N THR A 179 6.00 13.56 -9.45
CA THR A 179 6.13 12.41 -10.37
C THR A 179 7.58 12.23 -10.78
N ILE A 180 8.11 11.01 -10.64
CA ILE A 180 9.47 10.67 -11.06
C ILE A 180 9.39 9.45 -11.99
N TYR A 181 10.13 9.49 -13.09
CA TYR A 181 10.21 8.41 -14.07
C TYR A 181 11.61 7.79 -14.09
N TYR A 182 11.67 6.46 -14.13
CA TYR A 182 12.90 5.70 -14.32
C TYR A 182 12.73 4.78 -15.54
N PRO A 183 13.55 4.92 -16.60
CA PRO A 183 13.48 4.03 -17.75
C PRO A 183 13.92 2.61 -17.34
N LEU A 184 13.16 1.60 -17.79
CA LEU A 184 13.58 0.21 -17.62
C LEU A 184 14.54 -0.21 -18.74
N PRO A 185 15.58 -1.01 -18.47
CA PRO A 185 16.50 -1.48 -19.50
C PRO A 185 15.77 -2.22 -20.62
N THR A 186 16.03 -1.84 -21.87
CA THR A 186 15.43 -2.47 -23.07
C THR A 186 16.06 -3.82 -23.44
N ALA A 187 16.99 -4.32 -22.63
CA ALA A 187 17.77 -5.54 -22.89
C ALA A 187 16.96 -6.82 -22.64
N LEU A 188 15.86 -6.99 -23.39
CA LEU A 188 15.15 -8.26 -23.56
C LEU A 188 14.82 -8.57 -25.03
N SER A 189 15.32 -7.78 -26.00
CA SER A 189 14.99 -7.96 -27.42
C SER A 189 15.96 -8.82 -28.24
N ASN A 190 17.09 -9.27 -27.68
CA ASN A 190 18.14 -9.97 -28.45
C ASN A 190 18.40 -11.42 -28.05
N THR A 191 17.39 -12.15 -27.55
CA THR A 191 17.43 -13.62 -27.59
C THR A 191 16.10 -14.14 -28.10
N THR A 192 16.09 -14.55 -29.38
CA THR A 192 15.12 -15.42 -30.05
C THR A 192 13.64 -15.19 -29.73
N GLN A 193 12.94 -14.58 -30.68
CA GLN A 193 11.48 -14.42 -30.69
C GLN A 193 10.73 -15.68 -30.24
N SER A 194 10.08 -15.57 -29.08
CA SER A 194 8.79 -16.21 -28.83
C SER A 194 7.79 -15.08 -28.54
N LYS A 195 6.86 -14.87 -29.47
CA LYS A 195 5.70 -13.99 -29.28
C LYS A 195 4.81 -14.56 -28.16
N SER A 196 5.11 -14.28 -26.90
CA SER A 196 4.12 -14.26 -25.78
C SER A 196 4.72 -14.00 -24.39
N ALA A 197 6.02 -13.77 -24.22
CA ALA A 197 6.58 -13.58 -22.89
C ALA A 197 6.30 -12.15 -22.39
N ALA A 198 5.25 -11.98 -21.60
CA ALA A 198 5.09 -10.76 -20.83
C ALA A 198 6.24 -10.68 -19.82
N SER A 199 6.94 -9.54 -19.79
CA SER A 199 8.06 -9.33 -18.87
C SER A 199 7.55 -9.42 -17.43
N LEU A 200 8.02 -10.42 -16.69
CA LEU A 200 7.79 -10.49 -15.26
C LEU A 200 8.69 -9.43 -14.59
N ILE A 201 8.09 -8.55 -13.81
CA ILE A 201 8.78 -7.48 -13.09
C ILE A 201 8.44 -7.61 -11.62
N ARG A 202 9.46 -7.72 -10.79
CA ARG A 202 9.34 -7.67 -9.34
C ARG A 202 9.48 -6.23 -8.85
N LEU A 203 8.42 -5.68 -8.28
CA LEU A 203 8.49 -4.40 -7.55
C LEU A 203 8.73 -4.70 -6.07
N ARG A 204 9.68 -4.02 -5.44
CA ARG A 204 9.99 -4.12 -4.00
C ARG A 204 9.96 -2.74 -3.36
N GLY A 205 9.45 -2.66 -2.14
CA GLY A 205 9.42 -1.43 -1.35
C GLY A 205 9.56 -1.69 0.15
N TRP A 206 10.11 -0.70 0.84
CA TRP A 206 10.28 -0.66 2.30
C TRP A 206 9.62 0.62 2.79
N LEU A 207 8.68 0.52 3.73
CA LEU A 207 8.02 1.68 4.32
C LEU A 207 8.56 1.89 5.75
N LEU A 208 9.37 2.94 5.95
CA LEU A 208 9.93 3.26 7.27
C LEU A 208 8.98 4.07 8.15
N THR A 209 8.30 5.08 7.57
CA THR A 209 7.25 5.92 8.21
C THR A 209 6.66 6.85 7.16
N MET A 210 5.34 7.06 7.13
CA MET A 210 4.73 8.21 6.42
C MET A 210 4.71 9.41 7.38
N ASN A 211 5.68 10.32 7.27
CA ASN A 211 5.69 11.53 8.09
C ASN A 211 4.93 12.68 7.40
N VAL A 212 4.04 13.32 8.14
CA VAL A 212 3.33 14.53 7.71
C VAL A 212 4.16 15.73 8.17
N VAL A 213 4.91 16.33 7.26
CA VAL A 213 5.60 17.59 7.54
C VAL A 213 4.58 18.74 7.43
N SER A 214 4.55 19.60 8.44
CA SER A 214 3.59 20.70 8.67
C SER A 214 3.45 21.72 7.52
N PRO A 215 2.44 22.62 7.58
CA PRO A 215 1.49 22.82 6.50
C PRO A 215 2.11 23.37 5.21
N GLY A 216 1.83 22.70 4.09
CA GLY A 216 2.16 23.15 2.73
C GLY A 216 3.10 22.24 1.93
N LYS A 217 3.46 21.02 2.38
CA LYS A 217 4.45 20.18 1.66
C LYS A 217 4.12 18.68 1.65
N ALA A 218 4.53 18.07 0.54
CA ALA A 218 4.29 16.71 0.08
C ALA A 218 4.71 15.61 1.08
N LEU A 219 4.14 14.41 0.88
CA LEU A 219 4.56 13.17 1.54
C LEU A 219 5.91 12.73 0.95
N GLU A 220 6.94 12.63 1.78
CA GLU A 220 8.29 12.25 1.34
C GLU A 220 8.60 10.80 1.73
N TRP A 221 9.06 10.02 0.75
CA TRP A 221 9.57 8.66 0.96
C TRP A 221 11.07 8.73 1.20
N THR A 222 11.52 8.38 2.41
CA THR A 222 12.94 8.21 2.68
C THR A 222 13.33 6.75 2.41
N CYS A 223 13.87 6.49 1.20
CA CYS A 223 14.60 5.25 0.95
C CYS A 223 15.90 5.32 1.76
N GLY A 224 15.97 4.61 2.89
CA GLY A 224 17.13 4.60 3.77
C GLY A 224 18.39 4.13 3.02
N SER A 225 19.40 4.99 2.97
CA SER A 225 20.71 4.65 2.45
C SER A 225 21.47 3.83 3.49
N ARG A 226 21.68 2.55 3.22
CA ARG A 226 22.92 1.83 3.55
C ARG A 226 22.95 0.55 2.73
N GLU A 227 23.90 0.57 1.80
CA GLU A 227 24.22 -0.47 0.82
C GLU A 227 23.38 -0.47 -0.46
N ARG A 228 24.06 -0.86 -1.53
CA ARG A 228 23.75 -0.53 -2.92
C ARG A 228 22.63 -1.44 -3.43
N ALA A 229 21.72 -0.82 -4.18
CA ALA A 229 20.92 -1.39 -5.26
C ALA A 229 20.01 -2.59 -4.92
N LEU A 230 18.77 -2.53 -5.39
CA LEU A 230 18.23 -3.39 -6.44
C LEU A 230 16.92 -2.69 -6.85
N LEU A 231 16.88 -1.95 -7.98
CA LEU A 231 16.73 -2.48 -9.35
C LEU A 231 15.73 -3.62 -9.38
N ALA A 232 14.74 -3.55 -10.27
CA ALA A 232 13.92 -4.70 -10.60
C ALA A 232 14.83 -5.94 -10.64
N ASP A 233 14.63 -6.86 -9.71
CA ASP A 233 15.29 -8.16 -9.76
C ASP A 233 14.67 -8.83 -10.99
N PHE A 234 15.43 -8.86 -12.09
CA PHE A 234 15.10 -9.53 -13.35
C PHE A 234 15.61 -10.98 -13.31
#